data_AF-A0A975Z786-F1
#
_entry.id   AF-A0A975Z786-F1
#
_cell.length_a   1.000
_cell.length_b   1.000
_cell.length_c   1.000
_cell.angle_alpha   90.00
_cell.angle_beta   90.00
_cell.angle_gamma   90.00
#
_symmetry.space_group_name_H-M   'P 1'
#
loop_
_entity.id
_entity.type
_entity.pdbx_description
1 polymer ?
#
loop_
_entity_poly.entity_id
_entity_poly.type
_entity_poly.pdbx_seq_one_letter_code
_entity_poly.pdbx_strand_id
1 'polypeptide(L)'
;MTNASQAPDAGAIFDLNGQQYRVTGWLAEVPASASKPAAWMAEILEGLSGTLDMAPRYRWCHREEATHVAGYGVAGCVVPVTSIKVTGTVDWSAEQLQEARAIAEQLAEQGELI
;
A
#
# COMPACT_ATOMS: atom_id res chain seq x y z
N MET A 1 -1.57 13.09 21.08
CA MET A 1 -0.75 12.70 19.92
C MET A 1 -0.67 11.19 19.94
N THR A 2 -1.53 10.52 19.19
CA THR A 2 -1.64 9.06 19.16
C THR A 2 -0.41 8.54 18.44
N ASN A 3 0.42 7.73 19.14
CA ASN A 3 1.54 7.02 18.53
C ASN A 3 0.98 6.22 17.34
N ALA A 4 1.24 6.68 16.11
CA ALA A 4 1.04 5.85 14.95
C ALA A 4 1.98 4.66 15.13
N SER A 5 1.42 3.46 15.30
CA SER A 5 2.18 2.23 15.23
C SER A 5 2.86 2.19 13.86
N GLN A 6 4.17 2.45 13.85
CA GLN A 6 5.00 2.49 12.64
C GLN A 6 4.76 1.21 11.84
N ALA A 7 4.55 1.33 10.53
CA ALA A 7 4.27 0.18 9.66
C ALA A 7 5.32 -0.92 9.83
N PRO A 8 4.99 -2.22 9.65
CA PRO A 8 6.00 -3.26 9.67
C PRO A 8 7.06 -3.04 8.59
N ASP A 9 8.28 -3.50 8.86
CA ASP A 9 9.41 -3.29 7.97
C ASP A 9 9.39 -4.22 6.76
N ALA A 10 10.17 -3.91 5.72
CA ALA A 10 10.35 -4.80 4.57
C ALA A 10 10.89 -6.17 5.04
N GLY A 11 10.30 -7.25 4.54
CA GLY A 11 10.63 -8.60 4.99
C GLY A 11 9.84 -9.10 6.21
N ALA A 12 9.08 -8.23 6.89
CA ALA A 12 8.17 -8.68 7.95
C ALA A 12 7.09 -9.62 7.39
N ILE A 13 6.76 -10.66 8.15
CA ILE A 13 5.73 -11.64 7.81
C ILE A 13 4.46 -11.34 8.59
N PHE A 14 3.31 -11.40 7.92
CA PHE A 14 2.01 -11.25 8.53
C PHE A 14 0.99 -12.22 7.94
N ASP A 15 -0.04 -12.55 8.72
CA ASP A 15 -1.15 -13.36 8.28
C ASP A 15 -2.35 -12.49 7.90
N LEU A 16 -2.98 -12.80 6.76
CA LEU A 16 -4.20 -12.18 6.28
C LEU A 16 -5.12 -13.27 5.74
N ASN A 17 -6.30 -13.43 6.33
CA ASN A 17 -7.29 -14.44 5.92
C ASN A 17 -6.75 -15.88 5.84
N GLY A 18 -5.87 -16.24 6.78
CA GLY A 18 -5.26 -17.58 6.83
C GLY A 18 -4.16 -17.81 5.79
N GLN A 19 -3.76 -16.78 5.05
CA GLN A 19 -2.61 -16.79 4.15
C GLN A 19 -1.49 -15.94 4.72
N GLN A 20 -0.25 -16.35 4.45
CA GLN A 20 0.93 -15.63 4.90
C GLN A 20 1.45 -14.73 3.79
N TYR A 21 1.81 -13.50 4.17
CA TYR A 21 2.36 -12.49 3.28
C TYR A 21 3.63 -11.90 3.87
N ARG A 22 4.50 -11.41 2.99
CA ARG A 22 5.71 -10.67 3.35
C ARG A 22 5.55 -9.22 2.92
N VAL A 23 5.85 -8.27 3.80
CA VAL A 23 5.89 -6.84 3.45
C VAL A 23 6.99 -6.59 2.41
N THR A 24 6.62 -5.91 1.33
CA THR A 24 7.54 -5.51 0.25
C THR A 24 7.68 -4.00 0.10
N GLY A 25 6.81 -3.22 0.75
CA GLY A 25 6.91 -1.77 0.77
C GLY A 25 5.68 -1.12 1.40
N TRP A 26 5.65 0.20 1.37
CA TRP A 26 4.70 1.01 2.11
C TRP A 26 3.90 1.95 1.22
N LEU A 27 2.65 2.15 1.61
CA LEU A 27 1.68 2.85 0.81
C LEU A 27 0.91 3.87 1.65
N ALA A 28 0.70 5.04 1.05
CA ALA A 28 -0.21 6.06 1.52
C ALA A 28 -1.47 6.05 0.65
N GLU A 29 -2.63 6.05 1.29
CA GLU A 29 -3.90 6.25 0.59
C GLU A 29 -3.94 7.69 0.03
N VAL A 30 -4.24 7.80 -1.26
CA VAL A 30 -4.42 9.09 -1.94
C VAL A 30 -5.92 9.36 -2.01
N PRO A 31 -6.40 10.47 -1.43
CA PRO A 31 -7.80 10.84 -1.53
C PRO A 31 -8.23 10.89 -3.00
N ALA A 32 -9.33 10.23 -3.34
CA ALA A 32 -9.93 10.38 -4.65
C ALA A 32 -10.19 11.88 -4.88
N SER A 33 -9.62 12.45 -5.94
CA SER A 33 -9.81 13.87 -6.23
C SER A 33 -11.31 14.10 -6.37
N ALA A 34 -11.89 14.92 -5.50
CA ALA A 34 -13.28 15.36 -5.56
C ALA A 34 -13.51 16.37 -6.70
N SER A 35 -12.83 16.20 -7.83
CA SER A 35 -13.07 16.98 -9.03
C SER A 35 -14.45 16.59 -9.55
N LYS A 36 -15.46 17.39 -9.19
CA LYS A 36 -16.77 17.31 -9.85
C LYS A 36 -16.51 17.45 -11.34
N PRO A 37 -16.86 16.44 -12.17
CA PRO A 37 -16.72 16.59 -13.61
C PRO A 37 -17.50 17.82 -14.04
N ALA A 38 -16.95 18.57 -15.01
CA ALA A 38 -17.67 19.70 -15.59
C ALA A 38 -19.04 19.22 -16.10
N ALA A 39 -20.09 20.04 -15.99
CA ALA A 39 -21.47 19.61 -16.24
C ALA A 39 -21.69 18.94 -17.61
N TRP A 40 -20.91 19.32 -18.62
CA TRP A 40 -20.94 18.72 -19.96
C TRP A 40 -20.31 17.32 -20.05
N MET A 41 -19.44 16.94 -19.10
CA MET A 41 -18.87 15.60 -18.98
C MET A 41 -19.75 14.66 -18.15
N ALA A 42 -20.69 15.18 -17.35
CA ALA A 42 -21.52 14.37 -16.47
C ALA A 42 -22.39 13.37 -17.27
N GLU A 43 -23.02 13.81 -18.36
CA GLU A 43 -23.86 12.94 -19.22
C GLU A 43 -23.03 11.86 -19.96
N ILE A 44 -21.77 12.16 -20.31
CA ILE A 44 -20.87 11.21 -20.98
C ILE A 44 -20.37 10.14 -19.98
N LEU A 45 -20.07 10.56 -18.75
CA LEU A 45 -19.61 9.66 -17.69
C LEU A 45 -20.76 8.82 -17.11
N GLU A 46 -22.00 9.34 -17.11
CA GLU A 46 -23.20 8.60 -16.72
C GLU A 46 -23.51 7.45 -17.69
N GLY A 47 -23.17 7.59 -18.98
CA GLY A 47 -23.22 6.49 -19.96
C GLY A 47 -22.08 5.48 -19.85
N LEU A 48 -21.01 5.81 -19.12
CA LEU A 48 -19.83 4.97 -18.87
C LEU A 48 -19.79 4.44 -17.43
N SER A 49 -20.89 4.58 -16.67
CA SER A 49 -21.01 4.33 -15.23
C SER A 49 -20.89 2.87 -14.79
N GLY A 50 -20.11 2.07 -15.50
CA GLY A 50 -19.66 0.75 -15.05
C GLY A 50 -18.44 0.82 -14.13
N THR A 51 -17.50 1.75 -14.36
CA THR A 51 -16.17 1.67 -13.72
C THR A 51 -15.39 2.98 -13.85
N LEU A 52 -15.80 4.03 -13.14
CA LEU A 52 -14.94 5.21 -12.91
C LEU A 52 -14.50 5.20 -11.45
N ASP A 53 -13.40 4.48 -11.20
CA ASP A 53 -12.48 4.56 -10.05
C ASP A 53 -13.03 5.22 -8.77
N MET A 54 -13.93 4.51 -8.09
CA MET A 54 -14.24 4.76 -6.67
C MET A 54 -13.28 3.99 -5.74
N ALA A 55 -12.39 3.16 -6.28
CA ALA A 55 -11.41 2.44 -5.48
C ALA A 55 -10.35 3.42 -4.93
N PRO A 56 -9.92 3.27 -3.67
CA PRO A 56 -8.83 4.06 -3.13
C PRO A 56 -7.58 3.84 -3.98
N ARG A 57 -6.95 4.95 -4.36
CA ARG A 57 -5.65 4.95 -5.05
C ARG A 57 -4.56 4.98 -4.02
N TYR A 58 -3.46 4.28 -4.27
CA TYR A 58 -2.33 4.29 -3.36
C TYR A 58 -1.10 4.90 -4.03
N ARG A 59 -0.24 5.51 -3.23
CA ARG A 59 1.07 5.98 -3.64
C ARG A 59 2.13 5.31 -2.79
N TRP A 60 3.25 4.92 -3.40
CA TRP A 60 4.43 4.55 -2.64
C TRP A 60 4.88 5.71 -1.74
N CYS A 61 5.22 5.39 -0.48
CA CYS A 61 5.64 6.39 0.49
C CYS A 61 6.68 5.82 1.46
N HIS A 62 7.34 6.70 2.22
CA HIS A 62 8.23 6.28 3.28
C HIS A 62 7.44 5.57 4.39
N ARG A 63 8.13 4.70 5.12
CA ARG A 63 7.54 3.85 6.16
C ARG A 63 6.80 4.63 7.24
N GLU A 64 7.29 5.82 7.58
CA GLU A 64 6.75 6.68 8.62
C GLU A 64 5.40 7.29 8.24
N GLU A 65 5.13 7.42 6.94
CA GLU A 65 3.90 7.99 6.37
C GLU A 65 2.84 6.92 6.05
N ALA A 66 3.23 5.65 6.18
CA ALA A 66 2.48 4.52 5.70
C ALA A 66 1.15 4.34 6.44
N THR A 67 0.08 4.25 5.66
CA THR A 67 -1.25 3.84 6.14
C THR A 67 -1.55 2.39 5.78
N HIS A 68 -0.90 1.89 4.74
CA HIS A 68 -1.03 0.55 4.20
C HIS A 68 0.34 -0.05 3.89
N VAL A 69 0.41 -1.36 3.77
CA VAL A 69 1.59 -2.06 3.23
C VAL A 69 1.22 -2.82 1.96
N ALA A 70 2.19 -2.93 1.06
CA ALA A 70 2.16 -3.91 -0.01
C ALA A 70 2.71 -5.24 0.52
N GLY A 71 1.93 -6.30 0.37
CA GLY A 71 2.31 -7.66 0.75
C GLY A 71 2.50 -8.56 -0.47
N TYR A 72 3.54 -9.39 -0.43
CA TYR A 72 3.82 -10.42 -1.42
C TYR A 72 3.51 -11.81 -0.86
N GLY A 73 2.80 -12.62 -1.63
CA GLY A 73 2.26 -13.92 -1.25
C GLY A 73 1.30 -14.43 -2.33
N VAL A 74 0.18 -15.06 -1.96
CA VAL A 74 -0.85 -15.47 -2.93
C VAL A 74 -1.56 -14.24 -3.49
N ALA A 75 -1.41 -14.00 -4.81
CA ALA A 75 -1.96 -12.88 -5.58
C ALA A 75 -1.53 -11.46 -5.16
N GLY A 76 -0.60 -11.32 -4.20
CA GLY A 76 -0.26 -10.02 -3.60
C GLY A 76 -1.41 -9.43 -2.77
N CYS A 77 -1.13 -8.41 -1.97
CA CYS A 77 -2.17 -7.70 -1.24
C CYS A 77 -1.77 -6.26 -0.89
N VAL A 78 -2.78 -5.43 -0.64
CA VAL A 78 -2.64 -4.13 0.04
C VAL A 78 -3.50 -4.20 1.29
N VAL A 79 -2.91 -3.92 2.46
CA VAL A 79 -3.61 -4.05 3.75
C VAL A 79 -3.30 -2.87 4.67
N PRO A 80 -4.28 -2.34 5.43
CA PRO A 80 -4.05 -1.28 6.40
C PRO A 80 -3.05 -1.71 7.46
N VAL A 81 -2.14 -0.81 7.84
CA VAL A 81 -1.12 -1.06 8.88
C VAL A 81 -1.76 -1.50 10.19
N THR A 82 -2.92 -0.93 10.54
CA THR A 82 -3.66 -1.24 11.77
C THR A 82 -4.26 -2.65 11.81
N SER A 83 -4.40 -3.31 10.66
CA SER A 83 -4.92 -4.67 10.54
C SER A 83 -3.81 -5.74 10.56
N ILE A 84 -2.55 -5.33 10.56
CA ILE A 84 -1.42 -6.26 10.46
C ILE A 84 -1.04 -6.78 11.85
N LYS A 85 -1.03 -8.11 11.97
CA LYS A 85 -0.31 -8.80 13.03
C LYS A 85 0.93 -9.44 12.46
N VAL A 86 2.10 -8.91 12.81
CA VAL A 86 3.38 -9.50 12.43
C VAL A 86 3.56 -10.82 13.18
N THR A 87 3.83 -11.89 12.43
CA THR A 87 4.04 -13.25 12.95
C THR A 87 5.48 -13.72 12.84
N GLY A 88 6.32 -12.97 12.14
CA GLY A 88 7.76 -13.21 12.06
C GLY A 88 8.44 -12.29 11.06
N THR A 89 9.62 -12.70 10.63
CA THR A 89 10.40 -12.07 9.57
C THR A 89 10.90 -13.18 8.66
N VAL A 90 11.02 -12.91 7.36
CA VAL A 90 11.60 -13.86 6.41
C VAL A 90 13.02 -14.24 6.82
N ASP A 91 13.39 -15.51 6.63
CA ASP A 91 14.71 -16.05 6.96
C ASP A 91 15.76 -15.63 5.92
N TRP A 92 16.05 -14.33 5.92
CA TRP A 92 17.01 -13.69 5.04
C TRP A 92 18.19 -13.17 5.83
N SER A 93 19.34 -13.04 5.16
CA SER A 93 20.48 -12.37 5.75
C SER A 93 20.15 -10.89 6.05
N ALA A 94 20.91 -10.29 6.96
CA ALA A 94 20.79 -8.87 7.25
C ALA A 94 20.99 -7.99 5.99
N GLU A 95 21.91 -8.40 5.10
CA GLU A 95 22.16 -7.71 3.83
C GLU A 95 20.94 -7.78 2.90
N GLN A 96 20.29 -8.94 2.80
CA GLN A 96 19.09 -9.11 1.98
C GLN A 96 17.90 -8.32 2.53
N LEU A 97 17.75 -8.25 3.85
CA LEU A 97 16.73 -7.40 4.49
C LEU A 97 17.01 -5.91 4.25
N GLN A 98 18.27 -5.50 4.29
CA GLN A 98 18.67 -4.13 3.99
C GLN A 98 18.44 -3.78 2.52
N GLU A 99 18.75 -4.69 1.59
CA GLU A 99 18.47 -4.52 0.17
C GLU A 99 16.96 -4.42 -0.10
N ALA A 100 16.16 -5.28 0.51
CA ALA A 100 14.70 -5.21 0.40
C ALA A 100 14.16 -3.88 0.94
N ARG A 101 14.71 -3.38 2.05
CA ARG A 101 14.36 -2.06 2.58
C ARG A 101 14.76 -0.97 1.58
N ALA A 102 15.97 -1.02 1.03
CA ALA A 102 16.44 -0.02 0.06
C ALA A 102 15.56 0.02 -1.21
N ILE A 103 15.09 -1.14 -1.68
CA ILE A 103 14.14 -1.20 -2.80
C ILE A 103 12.81 -0.53 -2.41
N ALA A 104 12.28 -0.82 -1.23
CA ALA A 104 11.05 -0.19 -0.75
C ALA A 104 11.18 1.33 -0.60
N GLU A 105 12.33 1.81 -0.12
CA GLU A 105 12.65 3.25 -0.06
C GLU A 105 12.78 3.86 -1.45
N GLN A 106 13.39 3.17 -2.42
CA GLN A 106 13.46 3.66 -3.80
C GLN A 106 12.06 3.81 -4.42
N LEU A 107 11.14 2.88 -4.15
CA LEU A 107 9.74 3.01 -4.57
C LEU A 107 9.08 4.23 -3.90
N ALA A 108 9.34 4.45 -2.61
CA ALA A 108 8.85 5.60 -1.87
C ALA A 108 9.33 6.93 -2.49
N GLU A 109 10.61 7.00 -2.85
CA GLU A 109 11.22 8.18 -3.50
C GLU A 109 10.57 8.47 -4.87
N GLN A 110 10.26 7.43 -5.64
CA GLN A 110 9.56 7.58 -6.92
C GLN A 110 8.11 8.05 -6.72
N GLY A 111 7.47 7.58 -5.65
CA GLY A 111 6.11 8.01 -5.28
C GLY A 111 5.09 7.72 -6.37
N GLU A 112 5.27 6.63 -7.14
CA GLU A 112 4.32 6.25 -8.19
C GLU A 112 2.97 5.82 -7.60
N LEU A 113 1.91 6.05 -8.37
CA LEU A 113 0.55 5.60 -8.05
C LEU A 113 0.36 4.16 -8.52
N ILE A 114 -0.38 3.37 -7.72
CA ILE A 114 -0.78 1.99 -8.02
C ILE A 114 -2.30 1.80 -7.92
#